data_AF-A0A941IGQ4-F1
#
_entry.id   AF-A0A941IGQ4-F1
#
_cell.length_a   1.000
_cell.length_b   1.000
_cell.length_c   1.000
_cell.angle_alpha   90.00
_cell.angle_beta   90.00
_cell.angle_gamma   90.00
#
_symmetry.space_group_name_H-M   'P 1'
#
loop_
_entity.id
_entity.type
_entity.pdbx_description
1 polymer ?
#
loop_
_entity_poly.entity_id
_entity_poly.type
_entity_poly.pdbx_seq_one_letter_code
_entity_poly.pdbx_strand_id
1 'polypeptide(L)'
;MRFNSQHIPRCLLILIVLAFWWHGPIFQHESYHAFADARVLWGLPNAIDVLSNLGFALVAGVVIANHRTITRQLIAHWHPADAAYLFFAVSILVTTIGSGFYHLAPNDGRLFWDRLPIALACASLIAAVRLDQFHPPSTARMVVELSVGCVLALLSVIWWKYTGDLRLYLGLQVVAIFVIPGWQTLAISPTSCQMQRRRAYAFAIVLYVLAKIAEVLDTQIFHSLVWISGHSIKHLLASLAAALIVRSWYVSVLNRIA
;
A
#
# COMPACT_ATOMS: atom_id res chain seq x y z
N MET A 1 12.62 14.09 -32.69
CA MET A 1 12.76 12.78 -32.02
C MET A 1 11.59 12.58 -31.06
N ARG A 2 10.64 11.69 -31.37
CA ARG A 2 9.63 11.26 -30.39
C ARG A 2 10.34 10.32 -29.41
N PHE A 3 10.63 10.77 -28.19
CA PHE A 3 11.05 9.86 -27.13
C PHE A 3 10.00 8.74 -27.04
N ASN A 4 10.41 7.49 -27.20
CA ASN A 4 9.51 6.35 -27.05
C ASN A 4 9.14 6.21 -25.56
N SER A 5 8.07 6.91 -25.17
CA SER A 5 7.62 7.04 -23.78
C SER A 5 7.35 5.69 -23.12
N GLN A 6 7.15 4.63 -23.91
CA GLN A 6 6.96 3.26 -23.43
C GLN A 6 8.12 2.73 -22.56
N HIS A 7 9.33 3.28 -22.67
CA HIS A 7 10.48 2.86 -21.86
C HIS A 7 10.60 3.62 -20.53
N ILE A 8 9.91 4.75 -20.35
CA ILE A 8 10.06 5.62 -19.18
C ILE A 8 9.88 4.86 -17.85
N PRO A 9 8.85 4.02 -17.65
CA PRO A 9 8.66 3.31 -16.37
C PRO A 9 9.75 2.29 -16.10
N ARG A 10 10.33 1.68 -17.14
CA ARG A 10 11.45 0.73 -17.00
C ARG A 10 12.73 1.48 -16.63
N CYS A 11 13.01 2.61 -17.28
CA CYS A 11 14.12 3.47 -16.92
C CYS A 11 13.97 3.97 -15.47
N LEU A 12 12.77 4.37 -15.05
CA LEU A 12 12.48 4.81 -13.69
C LEU A 12 12.72 3.70 -12.67
N LEU A 13 12.26 2.48 -12.95
CA LEU A 13 12.54 1.32 -12.10
C LEU A 13 14.04 1.06 -11.97
N ILE A 14 14.79 1.08 -13.09
CA ILE A 14 16.24 0.90 -13.08
C ILE A 14 16.91 2.00 -12.25
N LEU A 15 16.53 3.26 -12.45
CA LEU A 15 17.07 4.39 -11.69
C LEU A 15 16.79 4.26 -10.19
N ILE A 16 15.60 3.83 -9.79
CA ILE A 16 15.26 3.57 -8.38
C ILE A 16 16.18 2.47 -7.82
N VAL A 17 16.32 1.34 -8.53
CA VAL A 17 17.19 0.25 -8.08
C VAL A 17 18.65 0.70 -7.95
N LEU A 18 19.18 1.43 -8.94
CA LEU A 18 20.54 1.96 -8.91
C LEU A 18 20.73 2.98 -7.77
N ALA A 19 19.73 3.84 -7.51
CA ALA A 19 19.79 4.82 -6.43
C ALA A 19 19.84 4.14 -5.05
N PHE A 20 18.99 3.12 -4.80
CA PHE A 20 19.01 2.34 -3.56
C PHE A 20 20.31 1.54 -3.42
N TRP A 21 20.84 1.00 -4.52
CA TRP A 21 22.13 0.32 -4.50
C TRP A 21 23.27 1.27 -4.13
N TRP A 22 23.33 2.43 -4.80
CA TRP A 22 24.32 3.47 -4.59
C TRP A 22 24.29 4.05 -3.17
N HIS A 23 23.09 4.28 -2.63
CA HIS A 23 22.91 4.79 -1.27
C HIS A 23 23.51 3.85 -0.20
N GLY A 24 23.54 2.54 -0.46
CA GLY A 24 23.96 1.55 0.54
C GLY A 24 22.86 1.24 1.58
N PRO A 25 23.13 0.28 2.49
CA PRO A 25 22.15 -0.22 3.46
C PRO A 25 21.40 0.88 4.21
N ILE A 26 20.09 0.71 4.36
CA ILE A 26 19.24 1.62 5.14
C ILE A 26 18.80 0.88 6.38
N PHE A 27 19.40 1.19 7.52
CA PHE A 27 19.06 0.54 8.78
C PHE A 27 17.85 1.20 9.43
N GLN A 28 17.12 0.39 10.19
CA GLN A 28 16.06 0.90 11.06
C GLN A 28 16.66 1.73 12.20
N HIS A 29 16.00 2.84 12.53
CA HIS A 29 16.43 3.68 13.64
C HIS A 29 16.26 2.93 14.97
N GLU A 30 17.20 3.10 15.91
CA GLU A 30 17.18 2.39 17.20
C GLU A 30 15.91 2.70 18.01
N SER A 31 15.44 3.95 17.95
CA SER A 31 14.21 4.39 18.62
C SER A 31 12.92 4.11 17.82
N TYR A 32 12.96 3.29 16.76
CA TYR A 32 11.77 3.04 15.92
C TYR A 32 10.57 2.46 16.70
N HIS A 33 10.84 1.76 17.80
CA HIS A 33 9.80 1.20 18.68
C HIS A 33 9.30 2.17 19.76
N ALA A 34 9.96 3.33 19.92
CA ALA A 34 9.64 4.31 20.95
C ALA A 34 8.59 5.31 20.43
N PHE A 35 7.31 4.92 20.50
CA PHE A 35 6.20 5.79 20.12
C PHE A 35 6.04 6.98 21.06
N ALA A 36 5.64 8.12 20.51
CA ALA A 36 5.39 9.32 21.30
C ALA A 36 4.19 9.14 22.25
N ASP A 37 3.14 8.46 21.79
CA ASP A 37 1.95 8.18 22.60
C ASP A 37 1.98 6.76 23.18
N ALA A 38 2.64 6.62 24.32
CA ALA A 38 2.70 5.37 25.07
C ALA A 38 1.54 5.19 26.07
N ARG A 39 0.46 5.98 25.96
CA ARG A 39 -0.64 5.94 26.95
C ARG A 39 -1.38 4.62 26.91
N VAL A 40 -1.75 4.16 28.11
CA VAL A 40 -2.61 2.99 28.30
C VAL A 40 -4.05 3.47 28.49
N LEU A 41 -4.98 3.00 27.66
CA LEU A 41 -6.42 3.28 27.80
C LEU A 41 -7.18 1.96 27.94
N TRP A 42 -8.02 1.83 28.97
CA TRP A 42 -8.79 0.60 29.24
C TRP A 42 -7.94 -0.69 29.27
N GLY A 43 -6.69 -0.59 29.75
CA GLY A 43 -5.74 -1.71 29.79
C GLY A 43 -5.03 -2.01 28.46
N LEU A 44 -5.33 -1.25 27.39
CA LEU A 44 -4.69 -1.36 26.09
C LEU A 44 -3.42 -0.49 26.03
N PRO A 45 -2.21 -1.04 25.90
CA PRO A 45 -0.99 -0.25 25.70
C PRO A 45 -0.95 0.40 24.32
N ASN A 46 -0.30 1.57 24.21
CA ASN A 46 -0.22 2.35 22.97
C ASN A 46 -1.59 2.53 22.31
N ALA A 47 -2.61 2.82 23.13
CA ALA A 47 -4.01 2.58 22.78
C ALA A 47 -4.44 3.29 21.49
N ILE A 48 -4.03 4.55 21.29
CA ILE A 48 -4.43 5.32 20.10
C ILE A 48 -3.75 4.77 18.84
N ASP A 49 -2.50 4.30 18.92
CA ASP A 49 -1.82 3.65 17.79
C ASP A 49 -2.48 2.30 17.43
N VAL A 50 -2.92 1.53 18.44
CA VAL A 50 -3.67 0.28 18.20
C VAL A 50 -5.05 0.57 17.60
N LEU A 51 -5.80 1.53 18.16
CA LEU A 51 -7.16 1.83 17.72
C LEU A 51 -7.23 2.54 16.36
N SER A 52 -6.24 3.38 16.03
CA SER A 52 -6.18 4.06 14.73
C SER A 52 -6.04 3.09 13.55
N ASN A 53 -5.56 1.86 13.79
CA ASN A 53 -5.56 0.79 12.79
C ASN A 53 -6.97 0.32 12.38
N LEU A 54 -8.02 0.60 13.16
CA LEU A 54 -9.40 0.30 12.78
C LEU A 54 -9.81 0.97 11.46
N GLY A 55 -9.15 2.07 11.08
CA GLY A 55 -9.34 2.69 9.76
C GLY A 55 -9.13 1.70 8.61
N PHE A 56 -8.10 0.84 8.68
CA PHE A 56 -7.85 -0.19 7.67
C PHE A 56 -8.94 -1.28 7.67
N ALA A 57 -9.43 -1.67 8.85
CA ALA A 57 -10.55 -2.61 8.96
C ALA A 57 -11.84 -2.04 8.38
N LEU A 58 -12.11 -0.74 8.54
CA LEU A 58 -13.27 -0.09 7.93
C LEU A 58 -13.20 -0.14 6.40
N VAL A 59 -12.03 0.11 5.81
CA VAL A 59 -11.83 0.01 4.35
C VAL A 59 -12.14 -1.39 3.84
N ALA A 60 -11.60 -2.42 4.49
CA ALA A 60 -11.89 -3.80 4.14
C ALA A 60 -13.35 -4.19 4.43
N GLY A 61 -13.94 -3.66 5.49
CA GLY A 61 -15.33 -3.85 5.88
C GLY A 61 -16.31 -3.41 4.80
N VAL A 62 -16.00 -2.33 4.06
CA VAL A 62 -16.81 -1.90 2.89
C VAL A 62 -16.82 -2.98 1.80
N VAL A 63 -15.68 -3.61 1.52
CA VAL A 63 -15.59 -4.71 0.52
C VAL A 63 -16.39 -5.92 0.99
N ILE A 64 -16.24 -6.30 2.26
CA ILE A 64 -16.96 -7.44 2.86
C ILE A 64 -18.47 -7.17 2.88
N ALA A 65 -18.91 -5.99 3.28
CA ALA A 65 -20.33 -5.63 3.31
C ALA A 65 -20.98 -5.70 1.92
N ASN A 66 -20.21 -5.41 0.86
CA ASN A 66 -20.67 -5.42 -0.52
C ASN A 66 -20.30 -6.69 -1.29
N HIS A 67 -19.84 -7.76 -0.61
CA HIS A 67 -19.29 -8.95 -1.26
C HIS A 67 -20.26 -9.59 -2.26
N ARG A 68 -21.57 -9.64 -1.98
CA ARG A 68 -22.55 -10.25 -2.90
C ARG A 68 -22.60 -9.53 -4.24
N THR A 69 -22.64 -8.20 -4.21
CA THR A 69 -22.66 -7.37 -5.41
C THR A 69 -21.34 -7.49 -6.17
N ILE A 70 -20.21 -7.42 -5.46
CA ILE A 70 -18.87 -7.58 -6.05
C ILE A 70 -18.76 -8.95 -6.71
N THR A 71 -19.04 -10.04 -6.00
CA THR A 71 -18.96 -11.41 -6.51
C THR A 71 -19.84 -11.60 -7.74
N ARG A 72 -21.10 -11.11 -7.72
CA ARG A 72 -21.98 -11.17 -8.89
C ARG A 72 -21.37 -10.48 -10.11
N GLN A 73 -20.79 -9.29 -9.93
CA GLN A 73 -20.17 -8.54 -11.02
C GLN A 73 -18.88 -9.19 -11.51
N LEU A 74 -18.06 -9.73 -10.62
CA LEU A 74 -16.83 -10.41 -10.99
C LEU A 74 -17.10 -11.72 -11.75
N ILE A 75 -18.16 -12.45 -11.40
CA ILE A 75 -18.59 -13.64 -12.15
C ILE A 75 -19.05 -13.27 -13.55
N ALA A 76 -19.80 -12.17 -13.70
CA ALA A 76 -20.34 -11.74 -14.99
C ALA A 76 -19.27 -11.08 -15.89
N HIS A 77 -18.37 -10.27 -15.31
CA HIS A 77 -17.47 -9.38 -16.04
C HIS A 77 -16.05 -9.42 -15.45
N TRP A 78 -15.46 -10.60 -15.38
CA TRP A 78 -14.12 -10.78 -14.81
C TRP A 78 -13.04 -10.02 -15.57
N HIS A 79 -12.20 -9.28 -14.83
CA HIS A 79 -10.93 -8.76 -15.35
C HIS A 79 -9.78 -9.26 -14.47
N PRO A 80 -8.65 -9.73 -15.03
CA PRO A 80 -7.55 -10.27 -14.22
C PRO A 80 -6.97 -9.30 -13.18
N ALA A 81 -7.03 -7.98 -13.44
CA ALA A 81 -6.63 -6.98 -12.46
C ALA A 81 -7.48 -7.02 -11.16
N ASP A 82 -8.71 -7.53 -11.21
CA ASP A 82 -9.61 -7.60 -10.05
C ASP A 82 -9.07 -8.53 -8.96
N ALA A 83 -8.42 -9.64 -9.34
CA ALA A 83 -7.78 -10.52 -8.36
C ALA A 83 -6.72 -9.77 -7.55
N ALA A 84 -5.93 -8.94 -8.23
CA ALA A 84 -4.86 -8.16 -7.60
C ALA A 84 -5.44 -7.02 -6.73
N TYR A 85 -6.50 -6.35 -7.15
CA TYR A 85 -7.21 -5.37 -6.30
C TYR A 85 -7.90 -6.01 -5.09
N LEU A 86 -8.48 -7.20 -5.23
CA LEU A 86 -9.00 -7.99 -4.11
C LEU A 86 -7.89 -8.36 -3.14
N PHE A 87 -6.75 -8.82 -3.65
CA PHE A 87 -5.59 -9.15 -2.82
C PHE A 87 -5.04 -7.92 -2.09
N PHE A 88 -5.06 -6.75 -2.73
CA PHE A 88 -4.78 -5.47 -2.07
C PHE A 88 -5.75 -5.22 -0.91
N ALA A 89 -7.06 -5.32 -1.14
CA ALA A 89 -8.06 -5.12 -0.08
C ALA A 89 -7.90 -6.11 1.09
N VAL A 90 -7.57 -7.37 0.81
CA VAL A 90 -7.25 -8.37 1.84
C VAL A 90 -5.97 -8.00 2.59
N SER A 91 -4.93 -7.56 1.88
CA SER A 91 -3.68 -7.11 2.52
C SER A 91 -3.91 -5.92 3.46
N ILE A 92 -4.81 -5.00 3.11
CA ILE A 92 -5.23 -3.90 4.00
C ILE A 92 -5.95 -4.43 5.26
N LEU A 93 -6.85 -5.42 5.13
CA LEU A 93 -7.48 -6.05 6.29
C LEU A 93 -6.44 -6.69 7.22
N VAL A 94 -5.50 -7.44 6.64
CA VAL A 94 -4.43 -8.11 7.40
C VAL A 94 -3.48 -7.08 8.02
N THR A 95 -3.29 -5.92 7.40
CA THR A 95 -2.51 -4.80 7.97
C THR A 95 -3.11 -4.36 9.31
N THR A 96 -4.44 -4.27 9.45
CA THR A 96 -5.08 -3.95 10.74
C THR A 96 -4.60 -4.90 11.85
N ILE A 97 -4.57 -6.20 11.56
CA ILE A 97 -4.23 -7.24 12.52
C ILE A 97 -2.74 -7.19 12.84
N GLY A 98 -1.90 -7.18 11.80
CA GLY A 98 -0.44 -7.16 11.94
C GLY A 98 0.07 -5.92 12.65
N SER A 99 -0.46 -4.75 12.27
CA SER A 99 -0.11 -3.47 12.87
C SER A 99 -0.61 -3.36 14.31
N GLY A 100 -1.87 -3.73 14.57
CA GLY A 100 -2.39 -3.79 15.94
C GLY A 100 -1.55 -4.71 16.84
N PHE A 101 -1.19 -5.90 16.36
CA PHE A 101 -0.36 -6.86 17.09
C PHE A 101 1.04 -6.32 17.42
N TYR A 102 1.64 -5.59 16.48
CA TYR A 102 2.91 -4.88 16.69
C TYR A 102 2.78 -3.79 17.75
N HIS A 103 1.78 -2.93 17.65
CA HIS A 103 1.59 -1.81 18.58
C HIS A 103 1.27 -2.25 20.00
N LEU A 104 0.68 -3.43 20.21
CA LEU A 104 0.43 -3.97 21.55
C LEU A 104 1.72 -4.23 22.35
N ALA A 105 2.81 -4.65 21.71
CA ALA A 105 4.12 -4.79 22.36
C ALA A 105 5.23 -4.68 21.30
N PRO A 106 5.71 -3.46 21.02
CA PRO A 106 6.59 -3.19 19.89
C PRO A 106 7.91 -3.94 19.98
N ASN A 107 8.25 -4.70 18.94
CA ASN A 107 9.56 -5.33 18.72
C ASN A 107 9.67 -5.77 17.25
N ASP A 108 10.88 -6.08 16.79
CA ASP A 108 11.12 -6.48 15.39
C ASP A 108 10.37 -7.76 14.99
N GLY A 109 10.21 -8.71 15.91
CA GLY A 109 9.47 -9.95 15.67
C GLY A 109 8.01 -9.70 15.31
N ARG A 110 7.37 -8.72 15.95
CA ARG A 110 5.99 -8.31 15.64
C ARG A 110 5.91 -7.32 14.49
N LEU A 111 6.91 -6.46 14.33
CA LEU A 111 7.03 -5.53 13.20
C LEU A 111 7.10 -6.27 11.86
N PHE A 112 7.63 -7.50 11.84
CA PHE A 112 7.52 -8.39 10.69
C PHE A 112 6.07 -8.56 10.21
N TRP A 113 5.14 -8.77 11.14
CA TRP A 113 3.72 -8.97 10.85
C TRP A 113 2.98 -7.69 10.46
N ASP A 114 3.50 -6.52 10.85
CA ASP A 114 3.03 -5.21 10.37
C ASP A 114 3.54 -4.94 8.93
N ARG A 115 4.81 -5.18 8.66
CA ARG A 115 5.44 -4.86 7.36
C ARG A 115 5.04 -5.80 6.23
N LEU A 116 4.87 -7.09 6.52
CA LEU A 116 4.51 -8.08 5.51
C LEU A 116 3.23 -7.73 4.74
N PRO A 117 2.08 -7.47 5.40
CA PRO A 117 0.86 -7.12 4.68
C PRO A 117 0.98 -5.77 3.94
N ILE A 118 1.75 -4.81 4.45
CA ILE A 118 2.03 -3.54 3.74
C ILE A 118 2.82 -3.79 2.44
N ALA A 119 3.84 -4.65 2.49
CA ALA A 119 4.61 -5.02 1.31
C ALA A 119 3.76 -5.78 0.28
N LEU A 120 2.89 -6.70 0.74
CA LEU A 120 1.94 -7.42 -0.09
C LEU A 120 0.89 -6.50 -0.73
N ALA A 121 0.43 -5.47 -0.01
CA ALA A 121 -0.43 -4.42 -0.56
C ALA A 121 0.28 -3.66 -1.69
N CYS A 122 1.55 -3.28 -1.52
CA CYS A 122 2.31 -2.62 -2.58
C CYS A 122 2.48 -3.52 -3.82
N ALA A 123 2.88 -4.78 -3.62
CA ALA A 123 3.07 -5.75 -4.70
C ALA A 123 1.79 -6.01 -5.50
N SER A 124 0.67 -6.22 -4.80
CA SER A 124 -0.63 -6.43 -5.45
C SER A 124 -1.12 -5.21 -6.20
N LEU A 125 -0.89 -3.99 -5.69
CA LEU A 125 -1.25 -2.76 -6.38
C LEU A 125 -0.40 -2.52 -7.64
N ILE A 126 0.89 -2.83 -7.59
CA ILE A 126 1.79 -2.82 -8.76
C ILE A 126 1.27 -3.78 -9.84
N ALA A 127 0.95 -5.02 -9.46
CA ALA A 127 0.38 -6.01 -10.39
C ALA A 127 -0.97 -5.54 -10.94
N ALA A 128 -1.88 -5.05 -10.10
CA ALA A 128 -3.21 -4.60 -10.49
C ALA A 128 -3.15 -3.51 -11.55
N VAL A 129 -2.34 -2.48 -11.35
CA VAL A 129 -2.25 -1.36 -12.30
C VAL A 129 -1.54 -1.76 -13.59
N ARG A 130 -0.55 -2.65 -13.53
CA ARG A 130 0.14 -3.12 -14.73
C ARG A 130 -0.77 -3.98 -15.61
N LEU A 131 -1.52 -4.90 -15.01
CA LEU A 131 -2.52 -5.74 -15.68
C LEU A 131 -3.66 -4.91 -16.28
N ASP A 132 -4.04 -3.80 -15.65
CA ASP A 132 -5.08 -2.89 -16.12
C ASP A 132 -4.64 -1.98 -17.29
N GLN A 133 -3.34 -1.84 -17.55
CA GLN A 133 -2.82 -0.86 -18.52
C GLN A 133 -2.17 -1.42 -19.77
N PHE A 134 -1.35 -2.46 -19.68
CA PHE A 134 -0.48 -2.86 -20.79
C PHE A 134 -0.86 -4.16 -21.46
N HIS A 135 -1.80 -4.91 -20.89
CA HIS A 135 -1.98 -6.30 -21.24
C HIS A 135 -3.41 -6.58 -21.63
N PRO A 136 -3.64 -7.30 -22.75
CA PRO A 136 -4.93 -7.93 -22.95
C PRO A 136 -5.22 -8.84 -21.74
N PRO A 137 -6.48 -8.94 -21.29
CA PRO A 137 -6.85 -9.76 -20.15
C PRO A 137 -6.25 -11.18 -20.25
N SER A 138 -5.33 -11.51 -19.34
CA SER A 138 -4.70 -12.83 -19.28
C SER A 138 -4.57 -13.31 -17.83
N THR A 139 -5.28 -14.38 -17.48
CA THR A 139 -5.23 -15.00 -16.15
C THR A 139 -3.84 -15.56 -15.85
N ALA A 140 -3.17 -16.19 -16.82
CA ALA A 140 -1.81 -16.71 -16.63
C ALA A 140 -0.83 -15.58 -16.25
N ARG A 141 -0.92 -14.44 -16.94
CA ARG A 141 -0.08 -13.27 -16.62
C ARG A 141 -0.39 -12.69 -15.26
N MET A 142 -1.67 -12.60 -14.90
CA MET A 142 -2.09 -12.17 -13.58
C MET A 142 -1.48 -13.06 -12.49
N VAL A 143 -1.54 -14.39 -12.63
CA VAL A 143 -0.93 -15.32 -11.68
C VAL A 143 0.57 -15.08 -11.57
N VAL A 144 1.28 -14.92 -12.70
CA VAL A 144 2.73 -14.68 -12.70
C VAL A 144 3.08 -13.34 -12.03
N GLU A 145 2.45 -12.24 -12.44
CA GLU A 145 2.78 -10.91 -11.91
C GLU A 145 2.46 -10.78 -10.42
N LEU A 146 1.30 -11.28 -9.99
CA LEU A 146 0.91 -11.25 -8.59
C LEU A 146 1.83 -12.16 -7.75
N SER A 147 2.09 -13.39 -8.20
CA SER A 147 2.95 -14.33 -7.48
C SER A 147 4.39 -13.81 -7.34
N VAL A 148 4.98 -13.31 -8.43
CA VAL A 148 6.33 -12.74 -8.39
C VAL A 148 6.37 -11.53 -7.46
N GLY A 149 5.38 -10.63 -7.55
CA GLY A 149 5.27 -9.49 -6.65
C GLY A 149 5.19 -9.91 -5.18
N CYS A 150 4.35 -10.90 -4.85
CA CYS A 150 4.19 -11.40 -3.48
C CYS A 150 5.47 -12.07 -2.95
N VAL A 151 6.18 -12.83 -3.80
CA VAL A 151 7.48 -13.41 -3.43
C VAL A 151 8.50 -12.31 -3.15
N LEU A 152 8.60 -11.29 -4.00
CA LEU A 152 9.51 -10.16 -3.78
C LEU A 152 9.15 -9.38 -2.51
N ALA A 153 7.85 -9.16 -2.23
CA ALA A 153 7.38 -8.55 -0.99
C ALA A 153 7.81 -9.37 0.23
N LEU A 154 7.57 -10.68 0.23
CA LEU A 154 7.97 -11.56 1.32
C LEU A 154 9.48 -11.56 1.53
N LEU A 155 10.26 -11.74 0.45
CA LEU A 155 11.71 -11.71 0.50
C LEU A 155 12.25 -10.37 0.98
N SER A 156 11.60 -9.25 0.64
CA SER A 156 12.02 -7.93 1.11
C SER A 156 11.92 -7.79 2.64
N VAL A 157 10.88 -8.36 3.25
CA VAL A 157 10.67 -8.30 4.70
C VAL A 157 11.53 -9.33 5.43
N ILE A 158 11.72 -10.52 4.85
CA ILE A 158 12.68 -11.52 5.34
C ILE A 158 14.09 -10.94 5.33
N TRP A 159 14.49 -10.30 4.23
CA TRP A 159 15.80 -9.67 4.10
C TRP A 159 16.04 -8.65 5.22
N TRP A 160 15.09 -7.73 5.43
CA TRP A 160 15.17 -6.78 6.54
C TRP A 160 15.30 -7.50 7.89
N LYS A 161 14.49 -8.53 8.15
CA LYS A 161 14.48 -9.24 9.44
C LYS A 161 15.84 -9.85 9.79
N TYR A 162 16.59 -10.33 8.80
CA TYR A 162 17.89 -10.98 9.03
C TYR A 162 19.09 -10.03 8.91
N THR A 163 18.97 -8.94 8.16
CA THR A 163 20.11 -8.04 7.86
C THR A 163 19.97 -6.66 8.49
N GLY A 164 18.78 -6.28 8.97
CA GLY A 164 18.44 -4.92 9.38
C GLY A 164 18.24 -3.94 8.20
N ASP A 165 18.51 -4.35 6.96
CA ASP A 165 18.51 -3.48 5.79
C ASP A 165 17.11 -3.35 5.16
N LEU A 166 16.58 -2.13 5.19
CA LEU A 166 15.24 -1.76 4.70
C LEU A 166 15.18 -1.51 3.20
N ARG A 167 16.30 -1.46 2.49
CA ARG A 167 16.33 -1.03 1.08
C ARG A 167 15.34 -1.77 0.19
N LEU A 168 15.24 -3.10 0.32
CA LEU A 168 14.31 -3.87 -0.52
C LEU A 168 12.85 -3.55 -0.19
N TYR A 169 12.53 -3.41 1.09
CA TYR A 169 11.18 -3.10 1.57
C TYR A 169 10.75 -1.67 1.19
N LEU A 170 11.63 -0.69 1.38
CA LEU A 170 11.39 0.71 0.98
C LEU A 170 11.39 0.86 -0.54
N GLY A 171 12.28 0.15 -1.24
CA GLY A 171 12.35 0.13 -2.70
C GLY A 171 11.03 -0.31 -3.32
N LEU A 172 10.39 -1.34 -2.77
CA LEU A 172 9.07 -1.79 -3.23
C LEU A 172 8.01 -0.68 -3.11
N GLN A 173 8.01 0.09 -2.02
CA GLN A 173 7.09 1.20 -1.81
C GLN A 173 7.38 2.38 -2.76
N VAL A 174 8.65 2.71 -2.95
CA VAL A 174 9.08 3.74 -3.90
C VAL A 174 8.69 3.36 -5.33
N VAL A 175 8.82 2.08 -5.71
CA VAL A 175 8.35 1.57 -7.00
C VAL A 175 6.84 1.79 -7.13
N ALA A 176 6.04 1.46 -6.11
CA ALA A 176 4.61 1.75 -6.14
C ALA A 176 4.34 3.26 -6.32
N ILE A 177 5.04 4.12 -5.59
CA ILE A 177 4.82 5.59 -5.66
C ILE A 177 5.16 6.18 -7.02
N PHE A 178 6.26 5.75 -7.66
CA PHE A 178 6.78 6.41 -8.86
C PHE A 178 6.50 5.67 -10.16
N VAL A 179 6.61 4.34 -10.17
CA VAL A 179 6.45 3.55 -11.40
C VAL A 179 4.98 3.44 -11.80
N ILE A 180 4.05 3.35 -10.84
CA ILE A 180 2.61 3.30 -11.14
C ILE A 180 2.12 4.58 -11.84
N PRO A 181 2.40 5.80 -11.36
CA PRO A 181 2.05 7.02 -12.09
C PRO A 181 2.73 7.08 -13.46
N GLY A 182 3.99 6.65 -13.54
CA GLY A 182 4.72 6.54 -14.80
C GLY A 182 4.01 5.63 -15.80
N TRP A 183 3.45 4.51 -15.37
CA TRP A 183 2.59 3.68 -16.21
C TRP A 183 1.31 4.40 -16.60
N GLN A 184 0.63 4.98 -15.61
CA GLN A 184 -0.63 5.70 -15.81
C GLN A 184 -0.51 6.83 -16.83
N THR A 185 0.61 7.55 -16.92
CA THR A 185 0.76 8.62 -17.93
C THR A 185 0.91 8.10 -19.36
N LEU A 186 1.27 6.82 -19.56
CA LEU A 186 1.47 6.25 -20.91
C LEU A 186 0.19 5.90 -21.65
N ALA A 187 -0.95 5.74 -20.97
CA ALA A 187 -2.18 5.46 -21.71
C ALA A 187 -2.69 6.74 -22.40
N ILE A 188 -2.61 6.71 -23.74
CA ILE A 188 -2.80 7.82 -24.69
C ILE A 188 -4.24 8.36 -24.70
N SER A 189 -5.22 7.49 -24.42
CA SER A 189 -6.65 7.86 -24.29
C SER A 189 -7.29 7.05 -23.16
N PRO A 190 -7.13 7.47 -21.89
CA PRO A 190 -7.70 6.74 -20.77
C PRO A 190 -9.22 6.75 -20.81
N THR A 191 -9.84 5.62 -20.45
CA THR A 191 -11.27 5.58 -20.17
C THR A 191 -11.62 6.46 -18.97
N SER A 192 -12.87 6.90 -18.84
CA SER A 192 -13.33 7.65 -17.65
C SER A 192 -13.02 6.92 -16.34
N CYS A 193 -13.11 5.59 -16.37
CA CYS A 193 -12.80 4.74 -15.23
C CYS A 193 -11.29 4.72 -14.91
N GLN A 194 -10.44 4.61 -15.92
CA GLN A 194 -8.99 4.74 -15.75
C GLN A 194 -8.62 6.13 -15.22
N MET A 195 -9.25 7.20 -15.71
CA MET A 195 -9.02 8.56 -15.22
C MET A 195 -9.40 8.70 -13.73
N GLN A 196 -10.51 8.08 -13.31
CA GLN A 196 -10.91 8.06 -11.91
C GLN A 196 -9.88 7.34 -11.03
N ARG A 197 -9.37 6.17 -11.47
CA ARG A 197 -8.31 5.44 -10.77
C ARG A 197 -7.02 6.23 -10.69
N ARG A 198 -6.62 6.92 -11.76
CA ARG A 198 -5.44 7.82 -11.77
C ARG A 198 -5.55 8.92 -10.73
N ARG A 199 -6.70 9.59 -10.67
CA ARG A 199 -6.97 10.65 -9.67
C ARG A 199 -6.94 10.09 -8.25
N ALA A 200 -7.61 8.96 -8.02
CA ALA A 200 -7.61 8.29 -6.72
C ALA A 200 -6.18 7.91 -6.28
N TYR A 201 -5.37 7.38 -7.20
CA TYR A 201 -3.98 7.04 -6.94
C TYR A 201 -3.12 8.28 -6.64
N ALA A 202 -3.28 9.35 -7.40
CA ALA A 202 -2.56 10.61 -7.14
C ALA A 202 -2.87 11.18 -5.75
N PHE A 203 -4.14 11.21 -5.35
CA PHE A 203 -4.53 11.61 -4.00
C PHE A 203 -4.02 10.64 -2.92
N ALA A 204 -4.02 9.33 -3.20
CA ALA A 204 -3.46 8.33 -2.29
C ALA A 204 -1.95 8.53 -2.06
N ILE A 205 -1.18 8.91 -3.08
CA ILE A 205 0.25 9.28 -2.92
C ILE A 205 0.38 10.48 -1.98
N VAL A 206 -0.40 11.54 -2.20
CA VAL A 206 -0.35 12.74 -1.35
C VAL A 206 -0.63 12.39 0.10
N LEU A 207 -1.68 11.61 0.36
CA LEU A 207 -2.02 11.12 1.69
C LEU A 207 -0.91 10.26 2.30
N TYR A 208 -0.31 9.36 1.52
CA TYR A 208 0.79 8.53 1.98
C TYR A 208 2.05 9.35 2.33
N VAL A 209 2.39 10.36 1.52
CA VAL A 209 3.50 11.27 1.82
C VAL A 209 3.22 12.06 3.10
N LEU A 210 2.00 12.58 3.27
CA LEU A 210 1.59 13.24 4.50
C LEU A 210 1.64 12.28 5.71
N ALA A 211 1.27 11.02 5.52
CA ALA A 211 1.37 9.98 6.55
C ALA A 211 2.83 9.75 6.97
N LYS A 212 3.77 9.73 6.03
CA LYS A 212 5.21 9.63 6.32
C LYS A 212 5.77 10.87 7.02
N ILE A 213 5.31 12.06 6.64
CA ILE A 213 5.67 13.29 7.35
C ILE A 213 5.14 13.24 8.80
N ALA A 214 3.90 12.79 9.00
CA ALA A 214 3.33 12.65 10.33
C ALA A 214 4.10 11.63 11.20
N GLU A 215 4.52 10.50 10.61
CA GLU A 215 5.38 9.51 11.29
C GLU A 215 6.74 10.08 11.72
N VAL A 216 7.39 10.88 10.86
CA VAL A 216 8.66 11.53 11.21
C VAL A 216 8.47 12.58 12.31
N LEU A 217 7.32 13.25 12.33
CA LEU A 217 6.97 14.28 13.31
C LEU A 217 6.20 13.74 14.51
N ASP A 218 6.31 12.44 14.81
CA ASP A 218 5.46 11.76 15.81
C ASP A 218 5.41 12.49 17.16
N THR A 219 6.58 12.74 17.73
CA THR A 219 6.73 13.43 19.02
C THR A 219 6.31 14.89 18.95
N GLN A 220 6.66 15.61 17.88
CA GLN A 220 6.34 17.02 17.72
C GLN A 220 4.83 17.26 17.61
N ILE A 221 4.15 16.39 16.84
CA ILE A 221 2.69 16.41 16.71
C ILE A 221 2.05 16.07 18.06
N PHE A 222 2.54 15.03 18.75
CA PHE A 222 1.99 14.64 20.03
C PHE A 222 2.17 15.72 21.10
N HIS A 223 3.32 16.40 21.14
CA HIS A 223 3.56 17.52 22.06
C HIS A 223 2.61 18.71 21.79
N SER A 224 2.23 18.92 20.53
CA SER A 224 1.36 20.04 20.14
C SER A 224 -0.12 19.74 20.32
N LEU A 225 -0.55 18.51 20.02
CA LEU A 225 -1.96 18.11 20.06
C LEU A 225 -2.34 17.41 21.37
N VAL A 226 -1.43 16.68 22.01
CA VAL A 226 -1.58 15.93 23.27
C VAL A 226 -2.59 14.78 23.24
N TRP A 227 -3.61 14.81 22.38
CA TRP A 227 -4.63 13.75 22.26
C TRP A 227 -4.35 12.74 21.15
N ILE A 228 -3.52 13.07 20.15
CA ILE A 228 -3.15 12.17 19.04
C ILE A 228 -1.69 12.37 18.63
N SER A 229 -1.01 11.26 18.34
CA SER A 229 0.38 11.24 17.87
C SER A 229 0.47 11.34 16.34
N GLY A 230 1.66 11.66 15.83
CA GLY A 230 1.88 11.64 14.38
C GLY A 230 1.79 10.22 13.79
N HIS A 231 2.16 9.19 14.56
CA HIS A 231 2.05 7.79 14.18
C HIS A 231 0.59 7.33 14.07
N SER A 232 -0.27 7.75 15.01
CA SER A 232 -1.71 7.55 14.91
C SER A 232 -2.31 8.26 13.69
N ILE A 233 -1.89 9.50 13.42
CA ILE A 233 -2.30 10.25 12.22
C ILE A 233 -1.84 9.54 10.94
N LYS A 234 -0.64 8.95 10.92
CA LYS A 234 -0.15 8.13 9.80
C LYS A 234 -1.14 7.00 9.50
N HIS A 235 -1.62 6.25 10.49
CA HIS A 235 -2.59 5.16 10.25
C HIS A 235 -3.88 5.68 9.62
N LEU A 236 -4.39 6.83 10.08
CA LEU A 236 -5.61 7.43 9.53
C LEU A 236 -5.41 7.91 8.08
N LEU A 237 -4.29 8.55 7.78
CA LEU A 237 -3.97 9.01 6.43
C LEU A 237 -3.71 7.84 5.47
N ALA A 238 -2.98 6.81 5.92
CA ALA A 238 -2.71 5.61 5.13
C ALA A 238 -3.98 4.79 4.87
N SER A 239 -4.87 4.68 5.86
CA SER A 239 -6.17 4.01 5.67
C SER A 239 -7.08 4.80 4.72
N LEU A 240 -7.09 6.14 4.79
CA LEU A 240 -7.79 6.96 3.80
C LEU A 240 -7.22 6.78 2.39
N ALA A 241 -5.89 6.72 2.24
CA ALA A 241 -5.25 6.42 0.96
C ALA A 241 -5.71 5.07 0.41
N ALA A 242 -5.72 4.03 1.23
CA ALA A 242 -6.25 2.70 0.86
C ALA A 242 -7.74 2.75 0.49
N ALA A 243 -8.55 3.54 1.20
CA ALA A 243 -9.96 3.73 0.92
C ALA A 243 -10.20 4.31 -0.47
N LEU A 244 -9.40 5.29 -0.91
CA LEU A 244 -9.49 5.87 -2.24
C LEU A 244 -9.22 4.83 -3.33
N ILE A 245 -8.19 4.00 -3.15
CA ILE A 245 -7.85 2.92 -4.09
C ILE A 245 -8.98 1.90 -4.17
N VAL A 246 -9.41 1.35 -3.02
CA VAL A 246 -10.49 0.36 -2.95
C VAL A 246 -11.79 0.90 -3.54
N ARG A 247 -12.16 2.15 -3.22
CA ARG A 247 -13.36 2.79 -3.76
C ARG A 247 -13.29 2.93 -5.28
N SER A 248 -12.13 3.35 -5.82
CA SER A 248 -11.97 3.52 -7.26
C SER A 248 -12.09 2.21 -8.03
N TRP A 249 -11.56 1.11 -7.46
CA TRP A 249 -11.75 -0.23 -8.00
C TRP A 249 -13.20 -0.69 -7.86
N TYR A 250 -13.82 -0.54 -6.70
CA TYR A 250 -15.21 -0.92 -6.47
C TYR A 250 -16.18 -0.24 -7.45
N VAL A 251 -16.05 1.07 -7.64
CA VAL A 251 -16.86 1.82 -8.64
C VAL A 251 -16.60 1.30 -10.06
N SER A 252 -15.35 0.92 -10.38
CA SER A 252 -15.05 0.31 -11.67
C SER A 252 -15.74 -1.03 -11.89
N VAL A 253 -15.91 -1.82 -10.84
CA VAL A 253 -16.62 -3.12 -10.90
C VAL A 253 -18.11 -2.89 -11.09
N LEU A 254 -18.70 -1.92 -10.39
CA LEU A 254 -20.12 -1.57 -10.54
C LEU A 254 -20.48 -1.00 -11.91
N ASN A 255 -19.59 -0.21 -12.51
CA ASN A 255 -19.87 0.46 -13.78
C ASN A 255 -19.74 -0.45 -15.01
N ARG A 256 -19.37 -1.73 -14.85
CA ARG A 256 -19.36 -2.71 -15.96
C ARG A 256 -20.77 -3.12 -16.42
N ILE A 257 -21.81 -2.59 -15.76
CA ILE A 257 -23.23 -2.81 -16.05
C ILE A 257 -23.75 -1.86 -17.14
N ALA A 258 -23.04 -0.76 -17.44
CA ALA A 258 -23.51 0.29 -18.35
C ALA A 258 -22.90 0.20 -19.75
#